data_AF-A0A930YS81-F1
#
_entry.id   AF-A0A930YS81-F1
#
_cell.length_a   1.000
_cell.length_b   1.000
_cell.length_c   1.000
_cell.angle_alpha   90.00
_cell.angle_beta   90.00
_cell.angle_gamma   90.00
#
_symmetry.space_group_name_H-M   'P 1'
#
loop_
_entity.id
_entity.type
_entity.pdbx_description
1 polymer ?
#
loop_
_entity_poly.entity_id
_entity_poly.type
_entity_poly.pdbx_seq_one_letter_code
_entity_poly.pdbx_strand_id
1 'polypeptide(L)'
;QTKLRAIFTTGHVQVQQAATAFWLILFCFPQLNDTAVLAVMTLLLGLYWAVGSNLCIGPTQDLTDGAGLTIAHQQMFGVYCASKASEWLAKHTKKESKRIEDIELPGFLKIFNENLVATAILMTLFFGIILLILGPEFLSGANKAGTKFFDPSKQSFVFYIMTTAFQFAVYLSILQLGVRTFVTELTNSFQGISNKLLKGSVPGVDCAVTYGFGSPNAVTLGFLMGAAGQFLAIALLLLLKSPVVVIAGFVPLFFDNATIGVYANNKGGLRAVLIMPFISGLLQVFGSALIAGWVGMAAYGGYLGMWDWAVVWPIMTGVMKYLSYAGLVIVAIALIAIPQLQYRAHKDTYFMEVEDYQKCKEIRAKQAAEKNGSNI
;
A
#
# COMPACT_ATOMS: atom_id res chain seq x y z
N GLN A 1 -1.96 -27.66 -10.28
CA GLN A 1 -1.06 -26.49 -10.34
C GLN A 1 -1.54 -25.44 -9.34
N THR A 2 -0.63 -24.83 -8.59
CA THR A 2 -0.92 -23.83 -7.53
C THR A 2 -1.54 -22.53 -8.06
N LYS A 3 -1.37 -22.22 -9.35
CA LYS A 3 -1.82 -20.97 -10.00
C LYS A 3 -1.15 -19.71 -9.46
N LEU A 4 -0.15 -19.86 -8.59
CA LEU A 4 0.66 -18.76 -8.05
C LEU A 4 1.91 -18.58 -8.92
N ARG A 5 2.19 -17.33 -9.29
CA ARG A 5 3.34 -16.96 -10.13
C ARG A 5 4.26 -15.93 -9.47
N ALA A 6 3.72 -15.12 -8.56
CA ALA A 6 4.47 -14.06 -7.92
C ALA A 6 5.56 -14.61 -6.98
N ILE A 7 6.75 -14.01 -7.03
CA ILE A 7 7.87 -14.30 -6.14
C ILE A 7 8.17 -13.06 -5.32
N PHE A 8 8.03 -13.17 -4.00
CA PHE A 8 8.28 -12.06 -3.08
C PHE A 8 9.79 -11.85 -2.92
N THR A 9 10.32 -10.72 -3.42
CA THR A 9 11.78 -10.44 -3.41
C THR A 9 12.20 -9.29 -2.49
N THR A 10 11.28 -8.68 -1.76
CA THR A 10 11.56 -7.53 -0.88
C THR A 10 12.09 -7.98 0.49
N GLY A 11 13.38 -8.33 0.56
CA GLY A 11 13.99 -8.99 1.72
C GLY A 11 13.82 -8.27 3.06
N HIS A 12 14.02 -6.94 3.11
CA HIS A 12 13.86 -6.17 4.35
C HIS A 12 12.41 -6.21 4.89
N VAL A 13 11.42 -6.21 3.99
CA VAL A 13 10.01 -6.36 4.34
C VAL A 13 9.72 -7.76 4.86
N GLN A 14 10.30 -8.80 4.24
CA GLN A 14 10.12 -10.18 4.72
C GLN A 14 10.61 -10.32 6.17
N VAL A 15 11.72 -9.67 6.52
CA VAL A 15 12.23 -9.65 7.91
C VAL A 15 11.26 -8.95 8.86
N GLN A 16 10.76 -7.77 8.51
CA GLN A 16 9.79 -7.02 9.33
C GLN A 16 8.48 -7.78 9.54
N GLN A 17 7.98 -8.39 8.45
CA GLN A 17 6.77 -9.20 8.45
C GLN A 17 6.96 -10.48 9.27
N ALA A 18 8.10 -11.15 9.14
CA ALA A 18 8.42 -12.32 9.94
C ALA A 18 8.49 -11.98 11.43
N ALA A 19 9.15 -10.88 11.80
CA ALA A 19 9.22 -10.43 13.18
C ALA A 19 7.84 -10.14 13.79
N THR A 20 6.95 -9.50 13.04
CA THR A 20 5.59 -9.21 13.51
C THR A 20 4.73 -10.48 13.59
N ALA A 21 4.77 -11.33 12.56
CA ALA A 21 4.03 -12.60 12.55
C ALA A 21 4.47 -13.55 13.65
N PHE A 22 5.76 -13.57 14.02
CA PHE A 22 6.27 -14.37 15.13
C PHE A 22 5.49 -14.07 16.42
N TRP A 23 5.34 -12.78 16.77
CA TRP A 23 4.57 -12.36 17.93
C TRP A 23 3.09 -12.74 17.85
N LEU A 24 2.46 -12.55 16.68
CA LEU A 24 1.04 -12.90 16.48
C LEU A 24 0.80 -14.41 16.59
N ILE A 25 1.72 -15.23 16.07
CA ILE A 25 1.62 -16.69 16.13
C ILE A 25 1.86 -17.20 17.55
N LEU A 26 2.86 -16.67 18.27
CA LEU A 26 3.05 -16.99 19.69
C LEU A 26 1.84 -16.60 20.54
N PHE A 27 1.21 -15.46 20.25
CA PHE A 27 -0.03 -15.05 20.91
C PHE A 27 -1.18 -16.06 20.66
N CYS A 28 -1.29 -16.57 19.43
CA CYS A 28 -2.31 -17.57 19.08
C CYS A 28 -2.01 -18.94 19.70
N PHE A 29 -0.74 -19.33 19.75
CA PHE A 29 -0.28 -20.67 20.12
C PHE A 29 0.90 -20.63 21.11
N PRO A 30 0.70 -20.16 22.35
CA PRO A 30 1.77 -19.96 23.33
C PRO A 30 2.47 -21.27 23.75
N GLN A 31 1.85 -22.42 23.51
CA GLN A 31 2.35 -23.75 23.83
C GLN A 31 3.30 -24.34 22.77
N LEU A 32 3.45 -23.71 21.61
CA LEU A 32 4.33 -24.22 20.56
C LEU A 32 5.79 -24.02 20.94
N ASN A 33 6.62 -25.03 20.67
CA ASN A 33 8.07 -24.89 20.75
C ASN A 33 8.62 -24.13 19.52
N ASP A 34 9.88 -23.74 19.59
CA ASP A 34 10.55 -22.94 18.55
C ASP A 34 10.41 -23.55 17.15
N THR A 35 10.62 -24.85 17.01
CA THR A 35 10.52 -25.54 15.71
C THR A 35 9.11 -25.50 15.15
N ALA A 36 8.09 -25.71 15.98
CA ALA A 36 6.70 -25.68 15.55
C ALA A 36 6.24 -24.26 15.18
N VAL A 37 6.67 -23.24 15.94
CA VAL A 37 6.40 -21.83 15.59
C VAL A 37 7.01 -21.50 14.23
N LEU A 38 8.26 -21.89 13.99
CA LEU A 38 8.92 -21.68 12.70
C LEU A 38 8.19 -22.38 11.56
N ALA A 39 7.71 -23.61 11.76
CA ALA A 39 6.94 -24.34 10.75
C ALA A 39 5.61 -23.63 10.41
N VAL A 40 4.87 -23.18 11.42
CA VAL A 40 3.62 -22.42 11.24
C VAL A 40 3.89 -21.09 10.54
N MET A 41 4.95 -20.38 10.93
CA MET A 41 5.38 -19.15 10.28
C MET A 41 5.73 -19.36 8.81
N THR A 42 6.55 -20.35 8.49
CA THR A 42 6.93 -20.66 7.10
C THR A 42 5.70 -20.91 6.23
N LEU A 43 4.74 -21.68 6.74
CA LEU A 43 3.50 -21.96 6.01
C LEU A 43 2.66 -20.69 5.82
N LEU A 44 2.36 -19.96 6.89
CA LEU A 44 1.45 -18.81 6.83
C LEU A 44 2.05 -17.62 6.08
N LEU A 45 3.29 -17.25 6.39
CA LEU A 45 3.96 -16.17 5.68
C LEU A 45 4.22 -16.54 4.22
N GLY A 46 4.65 -17.77 3.95
CA GLY A 46 4.84 -18.25 2.59
C GLY A 46 3.55 -18.17 1.76
N LEU A 47 2.42 -18.58 2.33
CA LEU A 47 1.10 -18.44 1.70
C LEU A 47 0.69 -16.97 1.56
N TYR A 48 0.83 -16.15 2.61
CA TYR A 48 0.49 -14.73 2.58
C TYR A 48 1.29 -13.98 1.51
N TRP A 49 2.60 -14.21 1.42
CA TRP A 49 3.48 -13.61 0.42
C TRP A 49 3.09 -14.06 -0.99
N ALA A 50 2.98 -15.38 -1.22
CA ALA A 50 2.68 -15.89 -2.54
C ALA A 50 1.28 -15.45 -3.01
N VAL A 51 0.26 -15.57 -2.16
CA VAL A 51 -1.13 -15.22 -2.50
C VAL A 51 -1.31 -13.71 -2.59
N GLY A 52 -0.79 -12.96 -1.62
CA GLY A 52 -0.88 -11.51 -1.59
C GLY A 52 -0.24 -10.88 -2.82
N SER A 53 1.01 -11.23 -3.14
CA SER A 53 1.65 -10.67 -4.33
C SER A 53 0.96 -11.12 -5.62
N ASN A 54 0.45 -12.35 -5.67
CA ASN A 54 -0.26 -12.85 -6.84
C ASN A 54 -1.62 -12.17 -7.06
N LEU A 55 -2.33 -11.78 -5.99
CA LEU A 55 -3.55 -10.97 -6.06
C LEU A 55 -3.30 -9.64 -6.79
N CYS A 56 -2.10 -9.09 -6.62
CA CYS A 56 -1.73 -7.81 -7.19
C CYS A 56 -1.26 -7.88 -8.66
N ILE A 57 -1.10 -9.06 -9.27
CA ILE A 57 -0.62 -9.17 -10.67
C ILE A 57 -1.52 -8.37 -11.61
N GLY A 58 -2.80 -8.73 -11.72
CA GLY A 58 -3.75 -8.04 -12.60
C GLY A 58 -3.76 -6.51 -12.41
N PRO A 59 -4.03 -6.00 -11.18
CA PRO A 59 -3.99 -4.57 -10.91
C PRO A 59 -2.66 -3.89 -11.27
N THR A 60 -1.52 -4.58 -11.10
CA THR A 60 -0.20 -4.02 -11.40
C THR A 60 0.08 -4.00 -12.89
N GLN A 61 -0.32 -5.04 -13.61
CA GLN A 61 -0.24 -5.06 -15.08
C GLN A 61 -1.11 -3.94 -15.67
N ASP A 62 -2.30 -3.70 -15.09
CA ASP A 62 -3.19 -2.60 -15.48
C ASP A 62 -2.61 -1.21 -15.21
N LEU A 63 -1.79 -1.06 -14.15
CA LEU A 63 -1.13 0.20 -13.81
C LEU A 63 0.11 0.46 -14.65
N THR A 64 0.89 -0.59 -14.90
CA THR A 64 2.21 -0.51 -15.53
C THR A 64 2.18 -0.71 -17.04
N ASP A 65 0.99 -0.85 -17.62
CA ASP A 65 0.76 -1.22 -19.01
C ASP A 65 1.51 -2.50 -19.44
N GLY A 66 1.54 -3.49 -18.54
CA GLY A 66 2.10 -4.80 -18.83
C GLY A 66 3.60 -4.95 -18.56
N ALA A 67 4.18 -4.23 -17.59
CA ALA A 67 5.63 -4.27 -17.30
C ALA A 67 6.16 -5.62 -16.80
N GLY A 68 5.28 -6.59 -16.51
CA GLY A 68 5.65 -7.96 -16.20
C GLY A 68 6.16 -8.16 -14.78
N LEU A 69 5.67 -7.33 -13.85
CA LEU A 69 6.02 -7.34 -12.44
C LEU A 69 4.77 -7.23 -11.57
N THR A 70 4.92 -7.48 -10.27
CA THR A 70 3.85 -7.25 -9.30
C THR A 70 4.40 -6.65 -8.01
N ILE A 71 3.53 -6.17 -7.13
CA ILE A 71 3.97 -5.69 -5.82
C ILE A 71 4.02 -6.83 -4.80
N ALA A 72 5.07 -6.79 -3.99
CA ALA A 72 5.33 -7.70 -2.89
C ALA A 72 5.78 -6.87 -1.69
N HIS A 73 4.78 -6.37 -0.95
CA HIS A 73 5.00 -5.42 0.12
C HIS A 73 4.04 -5.70 1.30
N GLN A 74 3.55 -4.67 1.99
CA GLN A 74 2.79 -4.78 3.24
C GLN A 74 1.29 -4.48 3.12
N GLN A 75 0.83 -4.25 1.88
CA GLN A 75 -0.52 -3.78 1.58
C GLN A 75 -1.10 -4.44 0.33
N MET A 76 -0.73 -5.69 0.08
CA MET A 76 -1.09 -6.41 -1.15
C MET A 76 -2.61 -6.64 -1.22
N PHE A 77 -3.19 -7.10 -0.12
CA PHE A 77 -4.64 -7.25 -0.02
C PHE A 77 -5.34 -5.88 -0.03
N GLY A 78 -4.78 -4.89 0.66
CA GLY A 78 -5.26 -3.50 0.65
C GLY A 78 -5.32 -2.92 -0.76
N VAL A 79 -4.26 -3.09 -1.55
CA VAL A 79 -4.19 -2.66 -2.96
C VAL A 79 -5.22 -3.39 -3.81
N TYR A 80 -5.36 -4.70 -3.66
CA TYR A 80 -6.36 -5.46 -4.42
C TYR A 80 -7.78 -5.00 -4.08
N CYS A 81 -8.10 -4.87 -2.79
CA CYS A 81 -9.39 -4.40 -2.29
C CYS A 81 -9.69 -2.98 -2.76
N ALA A 82 -8.73 -2.05 -2.62
CA ALA A 82 -8.88 -0.67 -3.06
C ALA A 82 -9.04 -0.56 -4.58
N SER A 83 -8.29 -1.37 -5.35
CA SER A 83 -8.44 -1.44 -6.82
C SER A 83 -9.84 -1.87 -7.21
N LYS A 84 -10.36 -2.95 -6.59
CA LYS A 84 -11.72 -3.45 -6.86
C LYS A 84 -12.81 -2.51 -6.39
N ALA A 85 -12.64 -1.89 -5.23
CA ALA A 85 -13.56 -0.86 -4.73
C ALA A 85 -13.57 0.38 -5.64
N SER A 86 -12.42 0.76 -6.20
CA SER A 86 -12.30 1.85 -7.17
C SER A 86 -12.98 1.53 -8.49
N GLU A 87 -12.78 0.32 -9.03
CA GLU A 87 -13.50 -0.18 -10.22
C GLU A 87 -15.02 -0.18 -9.99
N TRP A 88 -15.45 -0.65 -8.81
CA TRP A 88 -16.87 -0.66 -8.44
C TRP A 88 -17.45 0.75 -8.35
N LEU A 89 -16.73 1.67 -7.68
CA LEU A 89 -17.13 3.07 -7.53
C LEU A 89 -17.24 3.77 -8.89
N ALA A 90 -16.28 3.53 -9.79
CA ALA A 90 -16.30 4.08 -11.14
C ALA A 90 -17.53 3.61 -11.94
N LYS A 91 -17.89 2.32 -11.83
CA LYS A 91 -19.05 1.75 -12.54
C LYS A 91 -20.41 2.19 -12.00
N HIS A 92 -20.51 2.44 -10.69
CA HIS A 92 -21.79 2.74 -10.03
C HIS A 92 -22.04 4.24 -9.85
N THR A 93 -21.15 5.10 -10.35
CA THR A 93 -21.31 6.55 -10.26
C THR A 93 -21.67 7.13 -11.62
N LYS A 94 -22.74 7.94 -11.68
CA LYS A 94 -23.22 8.56 -12.94
C LYS A 94 -22.24 9.57 -13.56
N LYS A 95 -21.32 10.12 -12.78
CA LYS A 95 -20.34 11.11 -13.23
C LYS A 95 -18.98 10.44 -13.33
N GLU A 96 -18.44 10.37 -14.54
CA GLU A 96 -17.09 9.86 -14.77
C GLU A 96 -16.06 10.66 -13.96
N SER A 97 -15.09 9.95 -13.40
CA SER A 97 -13.96 10.53 -12.68
C SER A 97 -12.72 10.31 -13.52
N LYS A 98 -12.09 11.40 -13.95
CA LYS A 98 -10.83 11.35 -14.71
C LYS A 98 -9.67 10.97 -13.81
N ARG A 99 -8.65 10.32 -14.37
CA ARG A 99 -7.35 10.14 -13.72
C ARG A 99 -6.73 11.51 -13.48
N ILE A 100 -5.95 11.65 -12.40
CA ILE A 100 -5.39 12.95 -12.00
C ILE A 100 -4.57 13.60 -13.12
N GLU A 101 -3.79 12.79 -13.84
CA GLU A 101 -2.97 13.21 -14.98
C GLU A 101 -3.78 13.69 -16.19
N ASP A 102 -5.07 13.34 -16.30
CA ASP A 102 -5.95 13.74 -17.39
C ASP A 102 -6.80 14.98 -17.04
N ILE A 103 -6.59 15.57 -15.86
CA ILE A 103 -7.33 16.75 -15.39
C ILE A 103 -6.58 18.01 -15.84
N GLU A 104 -7.18 18.76 -16.75
CA GLU A 104 -6.70 20.10 -17.11
C GLU A 104 -7.36 21.17 -16.24
N LEU A 105 -6.56 21.77 -15.34
CA LEU A 105 -7.04 22.87 -14.51
C LEU A 105 -7.06 24.21 -15.28
N PRO A 106 -8.02 25.12 -15.01
CA PRO A 106 -8.12 26.40 -15.72
C PRO A 106 -7.23 27.51 -15.11
N GLY A 107 -6.78 28.45 -15.94
CA GLY A 107 -6.11 29.68 -15.50
C GLY A 107 -4.83 29.43 -14.68
N PHE A 108 -4.69 30.15 -13.56
CA PHE A 108 -3.56 30.00 -12.63
C PHE A 108 -3.43 28.58 -12.05
N LEU A 109 -4.54 27.82 -11.95
CA LEU A 109 -4.49 26.45 -11.43
C LEU A 109 -3.74 25.48 -12.36
N LYS A 110 -3.42 25.87 -13.60
CA LYS A 110 -2.56 25.08 -14.50
C LYS A 110 -1.19 24.75 -13.91
N ILE A 111 -0.70 25.53 -12.94
CA ILE A 111 0.56 25.22 -12.24
C ILE A 111 0.53 23.85 -11.55
N PHE A 112 -0.65 23.37 -11.15
CA PHE A 112 -0.81 22.07 -10.52
C PHE A 112 -0.80 20.90 -11.52
N ASN A 113 -0.83 21.19 -12.82
CA ASN A 113 -0.62 20.16 -13.85
C ASN A 113 0.87 19.78 -13.94
N GLU A 114 1.78 20.64 -13.46
CA GLU A 114 3.19 20.30 -13.30
C GLU A 114 3.38 19.59 -11.95
N ASN A 115 3.85 18.35 -12.01
CA ASN A 115 3.85 17.43 -10.87
C ASN A 115 4.79 17.85 -9.74
N LEU A 116 5.95 18.40 -10.07
CA LEU A 116 6.95 18.85 -9.09
C LEU A 116 6.41 20.07 -8.33
N VAL A 117 5.85 21.04 -9.04
CA VAL A 117 5.23 22.26 -8.50
C VAL A 117 4.01 21.90 -7.65
N ALA A 118 3.11 21.06 -8.17
CA ALA A 118 1.94 20.60 -7.44
C ALA A 118 2.33 19.91 -6.13
N THR A 119 3.28 18.98 -6.19
CA THR A 119 3.78 18.27 -5.00
C THR A 119 4.41 19.24 -4.02
N ALA A 120 5.28 20.14 -4.47
CA ALA A 120 5.93 21.12 -3.60
C ALA A 120 4.91 22.02 -2.87
N ILE A 121 3.89 22.52 -3.57
CA ILE A 121 2.82 23.34 -2.97
C ILE A 121 2.02 22.53 -1.95
N LEU A 122 1.59 21.32 -2.32
CA LEU A 122 0.81 20.44 -1.45
C LEU A 122 1.59 20.05 -0.18
N MET A 123 2.90 19.75 -0.32
CA MET A 123 3.77 19.45 0.83
C MET A 123 4.07 20.67 1.66
N THR A 124 4.15 21.86 1.06
CA THR A 124 4.31 23.10 1.81
C THR A 124 3.10 23.38 2.67
N LEU A 125 1.89 23.14 2.15
CA LEU A 125 0.67 23.24 2.94
C LEU A 125 0.67 22.19 4.08
N PHE A 126 0.95 20.93 3.76
CA PHE A 126 0.90 19.85 4.73
C PHE A 126 1.95 19.99 5.86
N PHE A 127 3.23 20.02 5.51
CA PHE A 127 4.29 20.19 6.50
C PHE A 127 4.29 21.59 7.11
N GLY A 128 3.91 22.62 6.36
CA GLY A 128 3.79 23.97 6.89
C GLY A 128 2.79 24.04 8.04
N ILE A 129 1.60 23.46 7.90
CA ILE A 129 0.61 23.41 8.99
C ILE A 129 1.19 22.70 10.21
N ILE A 130 1.82 21.52 10.03
CA ILE A 130 2.40 20.76 11.13
C ILE A 130 3.51 21.54 11.83
N LEU A 131 4.47 22.07 11.08
CA LEU A 131 5.60 22.82 11.61
C LEU A 131 5.16 24.11 12.30
N LEU A 132 4.14 24.81 11.77
CA LEU A 132 3.56 25.98 12.41
C LEU A 132 2.89 25.65 13.75
N ILE A 133 2.18 24.51 13.84
CA ILE A 133 1.58 24.05 15.10
C ILE A 133 2.66 23.71 16.13
N LEU A 134 3.76 23.06 15.71
CA LEU A 134 4.87 22.75 16.61
C LEU A 134 5.61 24.02 17.06
N GLY A 135 5.80 24.97 16.15
CA GLY A 135 6.45 26.25 16.41
C GLY A 135 7.98 26.18 16.52
N PRO A 136 8.68 27.32 16.31
CA PRO A 136 10.14 27.38 16.28
C PRO A 136 10.79 27.09 17.64
N GLU A 137 10.10 27.39 18.76
CA GLU A 137 10.61 27.14 20.10
C GLU A 137 10.74 25.64 20.42
N PHE A 138 9.70 24.86 20.09
CA PHE A 138 9.74 23.40 20.25
C PHE A 138 10.81 22.79 19.34
N LEU A 139 10.86 23.20 18.08
CA LEU A 139 11.78 22.65 17.07
C LEU A 139 13.25 23.07 17.29
N SER A 140 13.50 24.17 17.99
CA SER A 140 14.86 24.59 18.36
C SER A 140 15.39 23.94 19.65
N GLY A 141 14.56 23.19 20.35
CA GLY A 141 14.92 22.57 21.62
C GLY A 141 15.03 23.56 22.78
N ALA A 142 14.55 24.80 22.61
CA ALA A 142 14.58 25.83 23.66
C ALA A 142 13.78 25.41 24.91
N ASN A 143 12.77 24.56 24.73
CA ASN A 143 11.74 24.31 25.75
C ASN A 143 12.05 23.06 26.61
N LYS A 144 13.26 22.48 26.54
CA LYS A 144 13.70 21.20 27.19
C LYS A 144 12.86 19.95 26.86
N ALA A 145 11.68 20.10 26.24
CA ALA A 145 10.82 19.05 25.71
C ALA A 145 11.01 18.83 24.20
N GLY A 146 11.78 19.70 23.53
CA GLY A 146 11.98 19.70 22.08
C GLY A 146 13.24 18.95 21.65
N THR A 147 13.24 18.44 20.42
CA THR A 147 14.44 17.91 19.76
C THR A 147 15.01 19.00 18.84
N LYS A 148 16.34 19.14 18.78
CA LYS A 148 17.00 20.22 18.02
C LYS A 148 16.98 19.94 16.51
N PHE A 149 15.83 20.17 15.88
CA PHE A 149 15.62 20.01 14.44
C PHE A 149 15.79 21.33 13.65
N PHE A 150 15.57 22.47 14.30
CA PHE A 150 15.67 23.80 13.74
C PHE A 150 16.69 24.63 14.51
N ASP A 151 17.51 25.41 13.81
CA ASP A 151 18.48 26.32 14.43
C ASP A 151 18.17 27.76 13.99
N PRO A 152 17.58 28.60 14.87
CA PRO A 152 17.21 29.98 14.53
C PRO A 152 18.43 30.86 14.25
N SER A 153 19.64 30.45 14.66
CA SER A 153 20.87 31.20 14.35
C SER A 153 21.35 30.99 12.91
N LYS A 154 20.90 29.91 12.25
CA LYS A 154 21.38 29.50 10.91
C LYS A 154 20.37 29.73 9.81
N GLN A 155 19.08 29.72 10.12
CA GLN A 155 18.03 29.83 9.10
C GLN A 155 16.76 30.45 9.69
N SER A 156 16.06 31.23 8.87
CA SER A 156 14.72 31.71 9.21
C SER A 156 13.72 30.55 9.20
N PHE A 157 12.72 30.62 10.08
CA PHE A 157 11.71 29.59 10.23
C PHE A 157 10.88 29.38 8.95
N VAL A 158 10.62 30.45 8.19
CA VAL A 158 9.94 30.35 6.88
C VAL A 158 10.74 29.52 5.89
N PHE A 159 12.06 29.79 5.79
CA PHE A 159 12.95 29.03 4.91
C PHE A 159 13.14 27.59 5.38
N TYR A 160 13.06 27.32 6.69
CA TYR A 160 13.06 25.96 7.21
C TYR A 160 11.81 25.18 6.77
N ILE A 161 10.62 25.78 6.86
CA ILE A 161 9.37 25.17 6.37
C ILE A 161 9.47 24.89 4.87
N MET A 162 9.89 25.89 4.08
CA MET A 162 10.04 25.74 2.62
C MET A 162 11.04 24.64 2.27
N THR A 163 12.21 24.62 2.91
CA THR A 163 13.25 23.61 2.65
C THR A 163 12.75 22.21 2.98
N THR A 164 12.09 22.04 4.13
CA THR A 164 11.52 20.76 4.57
C THR A 164 10.46 20.26 3.58
N ALA A 165 9.56 21.14 3.14
CA ALA A 165 8.51 20.79 2.20
C ALA A 165 9.05 20.47 0.79
N PHE A 166 10.00 21.26 0.29
CA PHE A 166 10.55 21.09 -1.06
C PHE A 166 11.48 19.88 -1.14
N GLN A 167 12.17 19.53 -0.06
CA GLN A 167 12.95 18.29 0.01
C GLN A 167 12.10 17.06 -0.28
N PHE A 168 10.84 17.02 0.15
CA PHE A 168 9.95 15.92 -0.19
C PHE A 168 9.75 15.79 -1.70
N ALA A 169 9.45 16.90 -2.39
CA ALA A 169 9.27 16.90 -3.84
C ALA A 169 10.54 16.44 -4.56
N VAL A 170 11.72 16.92 -4.11
CA VAL A 170 13.03 16.49 -4.62
C VAL A 170 13.24 14.99 -4.42
N TYR A 171 13.02 14.46 -3.22
CA TYR A 171 13.21 13.04 -2.94
C TYR A 171 12.22 12.14 -3.69
N LEU A 172 10.97 12.58 -3.87
CA LEU A 172 9.99 11.86 -4.67
C LEU A 172 10.43 11.80 -6.15
N SER A 173 10.92 12.90 -6.70
CA SER A 173 11.47 12.92 -8.07
C SER A 173 12.70 12.02 -8.22
N ILE A 174 13.62 12.04 -7.25
CA ILE A 174 14.78 11.14 -7.23
C ILE A 174 14.32 9.68 -7.18
N LEU A 175 13.33 9.35 -6.33
CA LEU A 175 12.76 8.02 -6.22
C LEU A 175 12.17 7.55 -7.56
N GLN A 176 11.35 8.38 -8.22
CA GLN A 176 10.72 8.01 -9.49
C GLN A 176 11.74 7.81 -10.62
N LEU A 177 12.77 8.66 -10.67
CA LEU A 177 13.86 8.51 -11.64
C LEU A 177 14.63 7.20 -11.40
N GLY A 178 14.96 6.90 -10.15
CA GLY A 178 15.65 5.66 -9.78
C GLY A 178 14.82 4.41 -10.11
N VAL A 179 13.51 4.44 -9.81
CA VAL A 179 12.58 3.35 -10.08
C VAL A 179 12.51 3.01 -11.57
N ARG A 180 12.37 4.00 -12.46
CA ARG A 180 12.25 3.74 -13.92
C ARG A 180 13.48 3.04 -14.49
N THR A 181 14.65 3.49 -14.07
CA THR A 181 15.93 2.88 -14.47
C THR A 181 16.03 1.44 -13.94
N PHE A 182 15.68 1.24 -12.67
CA PHE A 182 15.76 -0.07 -12.02
C PHE A 182 14.80 -1.10 -12.64
N VAL A 183 13.55 -0.72 -12.93
CA VAL A 183 12.52 -1.66 -13.40
C VAL A 183 12.89 -2.28 -14.75
N THR A 184 13.42 -1.48 -15.67
CA THR A 184 13.80 -1.96 -17.00
C THR A 184 14.84 -3.09 -16.90
N GLU A 185 15.88 -2.88 -16.09
CA GLU A 185 16.92 -3.90 -15.87
C GLU A 185 16.39 -5.11 -15.10
N LEU A 186 15.52 -4.88 -14.11
CA LEU A 186 14.94 -5.96 -13.33
C LEU A 186 14.07 -6.89 -14.18
N THR A 187 13.15 -6.33 -14.98
CA THR A 187 12.26 -7.14 -15.82
C THR A 187 13.08 -7.97 -16.82
N ASN A 188 14.08 -7.37 -17.47
CA ASN A 188 14.96 -8.08 -18.41
C ASN A 188 15.75 -9.19 -17.72
N SER A 189 16.34 -8.91 -16.55
CA SER A 189 17.10 -9.90 -15.78
C SER A 189 16.23 -11.05 -15.29
N PHE A 190 15.00 -10.75 -14.86
CA PHE A 190 14.08 -11.74 -14.33
C PHE A 190 13.48 -12.65 -15.41
N GLN A 191 13.40 -12.20 -16.67
CA GLN A 191 13.04 -13.09 -17.78
C GLN A 191 14.00 -14.29 -17.87
N GLY A 192 15.30 -14.09 -17.63
CA GLY A 192 16.28 -15.18 -17.58
C GLY A 192 15.96 -16.21 -16.49
N ILE A 193 15.62 -15.73 -15.28
CA ILE A 193 15.23 -16.57 -14.14
C ILE A 193 13.91 -17.29 -14.44
N SER A 194 12.92 -16.56 -14.96
CA SER A 194 11.61 -17.11 -15.29
C SER A 194 11.73 -18.17 -16.38
N ASN A 195 12.55 -17.97 -17.41
CA ASN A 195 12.66 -18.94 -18.51
C ASN A 195 13.44 -20.21 -18.14
N LYS A 196 14.47 -20.10 -17.28
CA LYS A 196 15.38 -21.22 -16.97
C LYS A 196 15.11 -21.89 -15.63
N LEU A 197 14.90 -21.12 -14.56
CA LEU A 197 14.85 -21.64 -13.19
C LEU A 197 13.42 -21.78 -12.68
N LEU A 198 12.60 -20.74 -12.82
CA LEU A 198 11.26 -20.64 -12.24
C LEU A 198 10.22 -20.31 -13.32
N LYS A 199 9.89 -21.31 -14.14
CA LYS A 199 9.01 -21.20 -15.33
C LYS A 199 7.71 -20.45 -15.06
N GLY A 200 7.56 -19.31 -15.71
CA GLY A 200 6.35 -18.49 -15.68
C GLY A 200 6.19 -17.64 -14.41
N SER A 201 7.23 -17.53 -13.59
CA SER A 201 7.23 -16.68 -12.40
C SER A 201 7.26 -15.18 -12.75
N VAL A 202 6.76 -14.37 -11.81
CA VAL A 202 6.63 -12.92 -11.89
C VAL A 202 7.39 -12.31 -10.70
N PRO A 203 8.28 -11.34 -10.92
CA PRO A 203 9.00 -10.70 -9.83
C PRO A 203 8.04 -9.81 -9.02
N GLY A 204 7.96 -10.08 -7.72
CA GLY A 204 7.28 -9.26 -6.74
C GLY A 204 8.24 -8.29 -6.10
N VAL A 205 8.01 -6.99 -6.28
CA VAL A 205 8.94 -5.90 -5.93
C VAL A 205 8.37 -4.95 -4.88
N ASP A 206 9.22 -4.04 -4.40
CA ASP A 206 8.83 -2.98 -3.50
C ASP A 206 7.70 -2.11 -4.10
N CYS A 207 6.76 -1.70 -3.26
CA CYS A 207 5.63 -0.87 -3.69
C CYS A 207 6.05 0.48 -4.28
N ALA A 208 7.19 1.05 -3.87
CA ALA A 208 7.69 2.30 -4.43
C ALA A 208 7.95 2.22 -5.95
N VAL A 209 8.14 1.01 -6.48
CA VAL A 209 8.25 0.78 -7.92
C VAL A 209 7.02 1.27 -8.68
N THR A 210 5.84 1.19 -8.09
CA THR A 210 4.61 1.62 -8.77
C THR A 210 4.52 3.13 -8.93
N TYR A 211 5.30 3.90 -8.16
CA TYR A 211 5.31 5.36 -8.23
C TYR A 211 5.97 5.87 -9.52
N GLY A 212 6.80 5.05 -10.18
CA GLY A 212 7.36 5.38 -11.49
C GLY A 212 6.35 5.27 -12.63
N PHE A 213 5.25 4.54 -12.41
CA PHE A 213 4.17 4.27 -13.37
C PHE A 213 2.91 5.10 -13.10
N GLY A 214 2.63 5.43 -11.83
CA GLY A 214 1.57 6.36 -11.46
C GLY A 214 1.97 7.83 -11.64
N SER A 215 0.97 8.72 -11.66
CA SER A 215 1.25 10.16 -11.59
C SER A 215 1.81 10.54 -10.21
N PRO A 216 2.84 11.41 -10.13
CA PRO A 216 3.35 11.91 -8.86
C PRO A 216 2.26 12.56 -8.01
N ASN A 217 1.31 13.25 -8.65
CA ASN A 217 0.16 13.82 -7.94
C ASN A 217 -0.74 12.76 -7.29
N ALA A 218 -0.88 11.56 -7.87
CA ALA A 218 -1.62 10.46 -7.23
C ALA A 218 -0.90 9.91 -5.99
N VAL A 219 0.43 9.81 -6.02
CA VAL A 219 1.26 9.44 -4.85
C VAL A 219 1.03 10.46 -3.73
N THR A 220 1.17 11.75 -4.05
CA THR A 220 1.06 12.85 -3.09
C THR A 220 -0.36 12.96 -2.52
N LEU A 221 -1.40 12.92 -3.36
CA LEU A 221 -2.79 12.97 -2.90
C LEU A 221 -3.17 11.73 -2.09
N GLY A 222 -2.69 10.54 -2.49
CA GLY A 222 -2.90 9.32 -1.73
C GLY A 222 -2.33 9.43 -0.31
N PHE A 223 -1.08 9.90 -0.20
CA PHE A 223 -0.46 10.24 1.09
C PHE A 223 -1.30 11.23 1.90
N LEU A 224 -1.70 12.37 1.32
CA LEU A 224 -2.43 13.40 2.04
C LEU A 224 -3.77 12.91 2.59
N MET A 225 -4.51 12.16 1.77
CA MET A 225 -5.81 11.64 2.16
C MET A 225 -5.69 10.50 3.17
N GLY A 226 -4.67 9.65 3.03
CA GLY A 226 -4.28 8.70 4.07
C GLY A 226 -3.94 9.37 5.40
N ALA A 227 -3.11 10.41 5.37
CA ALA A 227 -2.76 11.20 6.54
C ALA A 227 -4.00 11.82 7.20
N ALA A 228 -4.91 12.40 6.41
CA ALA A 228 -6.17 12.95 6.91
C ALA A 228 -7.02 11.86 7.61
N GLY A 229 -7.10 10.67 7.02
CA GLY A 229 -7.77 9.52 7.63
C GLY A 229 -7.10 9.10 8.96
N GLN A 230 -5.78 8.97 8.97
CA GLN A 230 -5.04 8.61 10.18
C GLN A 230 -5.21 9.65 11.29
N PHE A 231 -5.09 10.94 10.98
CA PHE A 231 -5.26 12.02 11.96
C PHE A 231 -6.67 12.06 12.53
N LEU A 232 -7.69 11.86 11.69
CA LEU A 232 -9.07 11.74 12.17
C LEU A 232 -9.22 10.54 13.12
N ALA A 233 -8.69 9.36 12.76
CA ALA A 233 -8.75 8.19 13.62
C ALA A 233 -8.01 8.39 14.95
N ILE A 234 -6.83 9.00 14.93
CA ILE A 234 -6.06 9.32 16.16
C ILE A 234 -6.84 10.30 17.03
N ALA A 235 -7.42 11.36 16.45
CA ALA A 235 -8.24 12.31 17.18
C ALA A 235 -9.45 11.60 17.83
N LEU A 236 -10.11 10.68 17.11
CA LEU A 236 -11.21 9.89 17.65
C LEU A 236 -10.75 8.96 18.79
N LEU A 237 -9.60 8.28 18.66
CA LEU A 237 -9.04 7.46 19.73
C LEU A 237 -8.75 8.28 21.00
N LEU A 238 -8.24 9.51 20.85
CA LEU A 238 -7.99 10.43 21.96
C LEU A 238 -9.30 10.92 22.60
N LEU A 239 -10.25 11.38 21.80
CA LEU A 239 -11.54 11.89 22.27
C LEU A 239 -12.35 10.81 22.99
N LEU A 240 -12.30 9.58 22.50
CA LEU A 240 -12.98 8.42 23.09
C LEU A 240 -12.20 7.79 24.25
N LYS A 241 -11.04 8.35 24.64
CA LYS A 241 -10.17 7.84 25.72
C LYS A 241 -9.82 6.36 25.53
N SER A 242 -9.49 5.98 24.29
CA SER A 242 -9.04 4.62 23.98
C SER A 242 -7.84 4.22 24.85
N PRO A 243 -7.80 2.99 25.39
CA PRO A 243 -6.67 2.51 26.18
C PRO A 243 -5.38 2.39 25.36
N VAL A 244 -5.49 2.34 24.04
CA VAL A 244 -4.37 2.34 23.11
C VAL A 244 -4.52 3.50 22.14
N VAL A 245 -3.51 4.36 22.11
CA VAL A 245 -3.40 5.48 21.19
C VAL A 245 -2.24 5.20 20.24
N VAL A 246 -2.51 5.27 18.95
CA VAL A 246 -1.51 5.08 17.91
C VAL A 246 -0.85 6.41 17.59
N ILE A 247 0.48 6.43 17.53
CA ILE A 247 1.24 7.56 17.00
C ILE A 247 1.53 7.25 15.53
N ALA A 248 1.14 8.16 14.64
CA ALA A 248 1.31 7.97 13.21
C ALA A 248 2.80 7.89 12.83
N GLY A 249 3.23 6.75 12.30
CA GLY A 249 4.54 6.60 11.66
C GLY A 249 4.52 7.11 10.23
N PHE A 250 5.58 7.78 9.80
CA PHE A 250 5.65 8.32 8.43
C PHE A 250 5.59 7.22 7.36
N VAL A 251 6.20 6.06 7.61
CA VAL A 251 6.26 4.96 6.62
C VAL A 251 4.85 4.43 6.27
N PRO A 252 4.00 4.00 7.22
CA PRO A 252 2.61 3.62 6.89
C PRO A 252 1.76 4.76 6.37
N LEU A 253 1.99 5.98 6.86
CA LEU A 253 1.24 7.15 6.45
C LEU A 253 1.53 7.51 4.98
N PHE A 254 2.78 7.41 4.55
CA PHE A 254 3.21 7.66 3.16
C PHE A 254 3.08 6.43 2.27
N PHE A 255 3.91 5.40 2.46
CA PHE A 255 4.08 4.36 1.45
C PHE A 255 2.82 3.55 1.19
N ASP A 256 2.06 3.25 2.25
CA ASP A 256 0.85 2.46 2.12
C ASP A 256 -0.23 3.22 1.34
N ASN A 257 -0.51 4.45 1.79
CA ASN A 257 -1.58 5.27 1.24
C ASN A 257 -1.23 5.87 -0.13
N ALA A 258 0.06 6.15 -0.38
CA ALA A 258 0.54 6.51 -1.70
C ALA A 258 0.39 5.35 -2.69
N THR A 259 0.74 4.12 -2.28
CA THR A 259 0.53 2.92 -3.12
C THR A 259 -0.96 2.76 -3.42
N ILE A 260 -1.81 2.71 -2.38
CA ILE A 260 -3.26 2.59 -2.56
C ILE A 260 -3.81 3.72 -3.43
N GLY A 261 -3.32 4.94 -3.26
CA GLY A 261 -3.68 6.10 -4.07
C GLY A 261 -3.35 5.93 -5.55
N VAL A 262 -2.15 5.42 -5.88
CA VAL A 262 -1.75 5.18 -7.27
C VAL A 262 -2.66 4.15 -7.95
N TYR A 263 -2.96 3.03 -7.28
CA TYR A 263 -3.86 2.02 -7.83
C TYR A 263 -5.31 2.51 -7.92
N ALA A 264 -5.78 3.24 -6.90
CA ALA A 264 -7.11 3.83 -6.90
C ALA A 264 -7.28 4.86 -8.03
N ASN A 265 -6.26 5.68 -8.30
CA ASN A 265 -6.25 6.61 -9.42
C ASN A 265 -6.40 5.89 -10.75
N ASN A 266 -5.60 4.84 -10.97
CA ASN A 266 -5.61 4.08 -12.22
C ASN A 266 -6.99 3.45 -12.50
N LYS A 267 -7.73 3.08 -11.45
CA LYS A 267 -9.00 2.36 -11.56
C LYS A 267 -10.27 3.23 -11.46
N GLY A 268 -10.21 4.33 -10.71
CA GLY A 268 -11.38 5.17 -10.44
C GLY A 268 -11.10 6.68 -10.41
N GLY A 269 -9.91 7.10 -10.85
CA GLY A 269 -9.50 8.49 -10.98
C GLY A 269 -9.50 9.27 -9.67
N LEU A 270 -9.61 10.60 -9.78
CA LEU A 270 -9.51 11.54 -8.64
C LEU A 270 -10.39 11.15 -7.46
N ARG A 271 -11.65 10.76 -7.67
CA ARG A 271 -12.55 10.39 -6.57
C ARG A 271 -12.04 9.21 -5.77
N ALA A 272 -11.57 8.18 -6.46
CA ALA A 272 -11.04 6.99 -5.82
C ALA A 272 -9.76 7.31 -5.03
N VAL A 273 -8.89 8.18 -5.56
CA VAL A 273 -7.69 8.66 -4.85
C VAL A 273 -8.03 9.44 -3.59
N LEU A 274 -9.16 10.15 -3.57
CA LEU A 274 -9.56 10.86 -2.36
C LEU A 274 -10.16 9.92 -1.31
N ILE A 275 -10.94 8.94 -1.74
CA ILE A 275 -11.73 8.10 -0.83
C ILE A 275 -10.93 6.89 -0.31
N MET A 276 -10.25 6.14 -1.19
CA MET A 276 -9.65 4.86 -0.81
C MET A 276 -8.48 5.03 0.17
N PRO A 277 -7.54 5.95 -0.04
CA PRO A 277 -6.47 6.22 0.93
C PRO A 277 -7.01 6.78 2.24
N PHE A 278 -8.06 7.61 2.22
CA PHE A 278 -8.69 8.10 3.46
C PHE A 278 -9.26 6.95 4.31
N ILE A 279 -10.01 6.03 3.68
CA ILE A 279 -10.52 4.83 4.35
C ILE A 279 -9.36 3.95 4.83
N SER A 280 -8.31 3.79 4.01
CA SER A 280 -7.09 3.09 4.39
C SER A 280 -6.48 3.67 5.67
N GLY A 281 -6.30 5.00 5.75
CA GLY A 281 -5.77 5.67 6.94
C GLY A 281 -6.59 5.40 8.21
N LEU A 282 -7.92 5.41 8.11
CA LEU A 282 -8.81 5.06 9.24
C LEU A 282 -8.57 3.61 9.68
N LEU A 283 -8.57 2.67 8.74
CA LEU A 283 -8.39 1.25 9.00
C LEU A 283 -7.01 0.94 9.57
N GLN A 284 -5.96 1.59 9.07
CA GLN A 284 -4.60 1.45 9.58
C GLN A 284 -4.52 1.80 11.07
N VAL A 285 -5.08 2.95 11.47
CA VAL A 285 -5.01 3.40 12.88
C VAL A 285 -5.91 2.57 13.78
N PHE A 286 -7.18 2.40 13.45
CA PHE A 286 -8.10 1.63 14.29
C PHE A 286 -7.70 0.17 14.38
N GLY A 287 -7.33 -0.44 13.25
CA GLY A 287 -6.86 -1.80 13.17
C GLY A 287 -5.59 -2.02 13.98
N SER A 288 -4.62 -1.11 13.87
CA SER A 288 -3.38 -1.16 14.65
C SER A 288 -3.63 -1.00 16.15
N ALA A 289 -4.49 -0.05 16.55
CA ALA A 289 -4.84 0.15 17.96
C ALA A 289 -5.48 -1.12 18.55
N LEU A 290 -6.40 -1.73 17.79
CA LEU A 290 -7.08 -2.96 18.18
C LEU A 290 -6.10 -4.12 18.34
N ILE A 291 -5.34 -4.45 17.30
CA ILE A 291 -4.47 -5.63 17.33
C ILE A 291 -3.30 -5.45 18.29
N ALA A 292 -2.65 -4.28 18.31
CA ALA A 292 -1.51 -4.03 19.19
C ALA A 292 -1.94 -4.04 20.66
N GLY A 293 -3.13 -3.50 20.97
CA GLY A 293 -3.71 -3.58 22.31
C GLY A 293 -4.05 -5.01 22.69
N TRP A 294 -4.71 -5.74 21.79
CA TRP A 294 -5.20 -7.09 22.06
C TRP A 294 -4.07 -8.10 22.30
N VAL A 295 -3.02 -8.04 21.49
CA VAL A 295 -1.88 -8.97 21.59
C VAL A 295 -0.79 -8.49 22.55
N GLY A 296 -1.01 -7.36 23.24
CA GLY A 296 -0.09 -6.81 24.24
C GLY A 296 1.12 -6.06 23.67
N MET A 297 1.29 -5.98 22.35
CA MET A 297 2.40 -5.26 21.71
C MET A 297 2.36 -3.74 21.96
N ALA A 298 1.19 -3.18 22.26
CA ALA A 298 1.06 -1.77 22.63
C ALA A 298 1.93 -1.38 23.84
N ALA A 299 2.15 -2.30 24.79
CA ALA A 299 3.01 -2.06 25.96
C ALA A 299 4.50 -1.91 25.59
N TYR A 300 4.91 -2.42 24.42
CA TYR A 300 6.29 -2.39 23.93
C TYR A 300 6.51 -1.27 22.88
N GLY A 301 5.51 -0.41 22.67
CA GLY A 301 5.67 0.85 21.94
C GLY A 301 5.67 0.76 20.41
N GLY A 302 5.36 -0.40 19.81
CA GLY A 302 5.40 -0.52 18.34
C GLY A 302 4.54 -1.61 17.75
N TYR A 303 3.89 -1.28 16.63
CA TYR A 303 3.25 -2.21 15.71
C TYR A 303 3.51 -1.78 14.27
N LEU A 304 3.48 -2.72 13.32
CA LEU A 304 3.89 -2.49 11.94
C LEU A 304 3.08 -1.41 11.22
N GLY A 305 1.78 -1.31 11.52
CA GLY A 305 0.94 -0.18 11.10
C GLY A 305 0.49 -0.17 9.63
N MET A 306 0.98 -1.08 8.80
CA MET A 306 0.59 -1.21 7.39
C MET A 306 -0.77 -1.90 7.24
N TRP A 307 -1.46 -1.70 6.12
CA TRP A 307 -2.87 -2.01 5.93
C TRP A 307 -3.18 -3.50 6.08
N ASP A 308 -2.41 -4.39 5.44
CA ASP A 308 -2.66 -5.83 5.57
C ASP A 308 -2.44 -6.27 7.03
N TRP A 309 -1.56 -5.59 7.75
CA TRP A 309 -1.25 -5.86 9.16
C TRP A 309 -2.24 -5.23 10.12
N ALA A 310 -2.96 -4.19 9.71
CA ALA A 310 -4.03 -3.57 10.48
C ALA A 310 -5.41 -4.17 10.17
N VAL A 311 -5.56 -4.89 9.05
CA VAL A 311 -6.86 -5.41 8.59
C VAL A 311 -6.86 -6.93 8.42
N VAL A 312 -5.98 -7.48 7.59
CA VAL A 312 -5.99 -8.91 7.24
C VAL A 312 -5.42 -9.76 8.36
N TRP A 313 -4.23 -9.42 8.86
CA TRP A 313 -3.59 -10.17 9.94
C TRP A 313 -4.38 -10.17 11.26
N PRO A 314 -5.07 -9.09 11.66
CA PRO A 314 -5.93 -9.13 12.83
C PRO A 314 -7.09 -10.13 12.69
N ILE A 315 -7.71 -10.21 11.49
CA ILE A 315 -8.75 -11.20 11.20
C ILE A 315 -8.15 -12.62 11.27
N MET A 316 -7.02 -12.86 10.61
CA MET A 316 -6.32 -14.16 10.66
C MET A 316 -5.95 -14.54 12.11
N THR A 317 -5.42 -13.58 12.88
CA THR A 317 -5.06 -13.76 14.29
C THR A 317 -6.28 -14.15 15.11
N GLY A 318 -7.44 -13.51 14.88
CA GLY A 318 -8.64 -13.88 15.60
C GLY A 318 -9.16 -15.26 15.26
N VAL A 319 -9.18 -15.64 13.98
CA VAL A 319 -9.57 -16.99 13.57
C VAL A 319 -8.64 -18.04 14.20
N MET A 320 -7.32 -17.80 14.18
CA MET A 320 -6.35 -18.71 14.79
C MET A 320 -6.44 -18.76 16.31
N LYS A 321 -6.65 -17.62 16.98
CA LYS A 321 -6.71 -17.56 18.45
C LYS A 321 -7.90 -18.32 19.00
N TYR A 322 -9.08 -18.16 18.40
CA TYR A 322 -10.32 -18.74 18.93
C TYR A 322 -10.60 -20.17 18.45
N LEU A 323 -10.12 -20.55 17.25
CA LEU A 323 -10.30 -21.90 16.70
C LEU A 323 -9.04 -22.76 16.77
N SER A 324 -7.96 -22.25 17.37
CA SER A 324 -6.67 -22.94 17.51
C SER A 324 -6.19 -23.54 16.17
N TYR A 325 -5.76 -24.80 16.16
CA TYR A 325 -5.26 -25.47 14.96
C TYR A 325 -6.29 -25.56 13.82
N ALA A 326 -7.58 -25.65 14.14
CA ALA A 326 -8.63 -25.60 13.11
C ALA A 326 -8.64 -24.21 12.44
N GLY A 327 -8.45 -23.14 13.23
CA GLY A 327 -8.30 -21.78 12.71
C GLY A 327 -7.11 -21.62 11.79
N LEU A 328 -5.96 -22.20 12.14
CA LEU A 328 -4.77 -22.23 11.28
C LEU A 328 -5.08 -22.89 9.92
N VAL A 329 -5.73 -24.05 9.93
CA VAL A 329 -6.10 -24.78 8.71
C VAL A 329 -7.09 -23.96 7.87
N ILE A 330 -8.09 -23.34 8.50
CA ILE A 330 -9.06 -22.47 7.81
C ILE A 330 -8.36 -21.31 7.12
N VAL A 331 -7.45 -20.62 7.81
CA VAL A 331 -6.68 -19.51 7.24
C VAL A 331 -5.83 -19.97 6.06
N ALA A 332 -5.12 -21.10 6.20
CA ALA A 332 -4.32 -21.65 5.11
C ALA A 332 -5.17 -22.02 3.89
N ILE A 333 -6.32 -22.69 4.09
CA ILE A 333 -7.25 -23.05 3.02
C ILE A 333 -7.83 -21.80 2.36
N ALA A 334 -8.21 -20.79 3.14
CA ALA A 334 -8.73 -19.53 2.62
C ALA A 334 -7.71 -18.83 1.71
N LEU A 335 -6.44 -18.76 2.13
CA LEU A 335 -5.35 -18.22 1.31
C LEU A 335 -5.16 -19.02 0.03
N ILE A 336 -5.15 -20.36 0.10
CA ILE A 336 -5.00 -21.24 -1.06
C ILE A 336 -6.19 -21.12 -2.03
N ALA A 337 -7.40 -20.89 -1.52
CA ALA A 337 -8.61 -20.79 -2.34
C ALA A 337 -8.60 -19.54 -3.23
N ILE A 338 -8.02 -18.42 -2.77
CA ILE A 338 -7.99 -17.15 -3.50
C ILE A 338 -7.45 -17.28 -4.95
N PRO A 339 -6.22 -17.77 -5.19
CA PRO A 339 -5.69 -17.88 -6.56
C PRO A 339 -6.50 -18.87 -7.41
N GLN A 340 -7.09 -19.91 -6.81
CA GLN A 340 -7.95 -20.85 -7.53
C GLN A 340 -9.25 -20.19 -8.00
N LEU A 341 -9.84 -19.34 -7.16
CA LEU A 341 -11.03 -18.57 -7.50
C LEU A 341 -10.73 -17.51 -8.57
N GLN A 342 -9.60 -16.81 -8.48
CA GLN A 342 -9.17 -15.86 -9.51
C GLN A 342 -8.95 -16.56 -10.85
N TYR A 343 -8.26 -17.71 -10.85
CA TYR A 343 -8.06 -18.50 -12.06
C TYR A 343 -9.39 -18.96 -12.65
N ARG A 344 -10.34 -19.42 -11.81
CA ARG A 344 -11.66 -19.86 -12.28
C ARG A 344 -12.47 -18.72 -12.90
N ALA A 345 -12.35 -17.51 -12.38
CA ALA A 345 -13.04 -16.32 -12.89
C ALA A 345 -12.46 -15.81 -14.22
N HIS A 346 -11.16 -16.05 -14.47
CA HIS A 346 -10.44 -15.47 -15.61
C HIS A 346 -9.60 -16.50 -16.38
N LYS A 347 -10.09 -17.73 -16.56
CA LYS A 347 -9.30 -18.86 -17.10
C LYS A 347 -8.50 -18.53 -18.37
N ASP A 348 -9.12 -17.80 -19.29
CA ASP A 348 -8.55 -17.51 -20.62
C ASP A 348 -7.51 -16.38 -20.59
N THR A 349 -7.56 -15.51 -19.56
CA THR A 349 -6.70 -14.33 -19.48
C THR A 349 -5.71 -14.38 -18.32
N TYR A 350 -5.89 -15.29 -17.36
CA TYR A 350 -5.14 -15.32 -16.10
C TYR A 350 -3.62 -15.37 -16.27
N PHE A 351 -3.13 -16.27 -17.14
CA PHE A 351 -1.69 -16.34 -17.42
C PHE A 351 -1.24 -15.27 -18.43
N MET A 352 -2.16 -14.86 -19.30
CA MET A 352 -1.92 -13.88 -20.35
C MET A 352 -1.70 -12.46 -19.82
N GLU A 353 -2.19 -12.14 -18.61
CA GLU A 353 -1.97 -10.84 -17.94
C GLU A 353 -0.49 -10.42 -17.94
N VAL A 354 0.42 -11.39 -17.87
CA VAL A 354 1.86 -11.15 -17.85
C VAL A 354 2.53 -11.60 -19.15
N GLU A 355 2.07 -12.69 -19.76
CA GLU A 355 2.71 -13.26 -20.95
C GLU A 355 2.44 -12.43 -22.21
N ASP A 356 1.23 -11.89 -22.34
CA ASP A 356 0.81 -11.04 -23.47
C ASP A 356 -0.31 -10.11 -23.02
N TYR A 357 0.09 -9.01 -22.39
CA TYR A 357 -0.85 -8.07 -21.79
C TYR A 357 -1.75 -7.37 -22.83
N GLN A 358 -1.26 -7.16 -24.07
CA GLN A 358 -2.05 -6.53 -25.13
C GLN A 358 -3.18 -7.46 -25.59
N LYS A 359 -2.86 -8.73 -25.88
CA LYS A 359 -3.88 -9.73 -26.21
C LYS A 359 -4.85 -9.97 -25.05
N CYS A 360 -4.35 -9.92 -23.81
CA CYS A 360 -5.19 -9.98 -22.62
C CYS A 360 -6.21 -8.82 -22.58
N LYS A 361 -5.79 -7.58 -22.88
CA LYS A 361 -6.68 -6.41 -22.99
C LYS A 361 -7.74 -6.60 -24.08
N GLU A 362 -7.35 -7.10 -25.26
CA GLU A 362 -8.28 -7.37 -26.36
C GLU A 362 -9.36 -8.38 -25.98
N ILE A 363 -8.98 -9.49 -25.35
CA ILE A 363 -9.93 -10.53 -24.92
C ILE A 363 -10.89 -9.98 -23.86
N ARG A 364 -10.38 -9.22 -22.88
CA ARG A 364 -11.21 -8.59 -21.85
C ARG A 364 -12.19 -7.58 -22.43
N ALA A 365 -11.76 -6.80 -23.41
CA ALA A 365 -12.63 -5.84 -24.09
C ALA A 365 -13.76 -6.55 -24.84
N LYS A 366 -13.45 -7.64 -25.56
CA LYS A 366 -14.47 -8.46 -26.25
C LYS A 366 -15.48 -9.06 -25.26
N GLN A 367 -15.00 -9.67 -24.18
CA GLN A 367 -15.87 -10.25 -23.13
C GLN A 367 -16.76 -9.20 -22.45
N ALA A 368 -16.23 -7.99 -22.22
CA ALA A 368 -17.00 -6.89 -21.65
C ALA A 368 -18.09 -6.38 -22.62
N ALA A 369 -17.79 -6.30 -23.91
CA ALA A 369 -18.75 -5.92 -24.95
C ALA A 369 -19.88 -6.96 -25.08
N GLU A 370 -19.55 -8.25 -25.09
CA GLU A 370 -20.53 -9.35 -25.14
C GLU A 370 -21.48 -9.32 -23.94
N LYS A 371 -20.95 -9.10 -22.72
CA LYS A 371 -21.73 -9.05 -21.48
C LYS A 371 -22.64 -7.82 -21.38
N ASN A 372 -22.25 -6.72 -22.00
CA ASN A 372 -23.08 -5.52 -22.06
C ASN A 372 -24.12 -5.60 -23.19
N GLY A 373 -23.80 -6.28 -24.30
CA GLY A 373 -24.72 -6.53 -25.41
C GLY A 373 -25.79 -7.57 -25.11
N SER A 374 -25.58 -8.49 -24.15
CA SER A 374 -26.59 -9.46 -23.70
C SER A 374 -27.61 -8.89 -22.69
N ASN A 375 -27.45 -7.63 -22.26
CA ASN A 375 -28.32 -6.93 -21.31
C ASN A 375 -29.19 -5.85 -21.99
N ILE A 376 -29.23 -5.84 -23.32
CA ILE A 376 -30.18 -5.08 -24.17
C ILE A 376 -31.09 -6.11 -24.83
#